data_AF-A0A1L9PXJ4-F1
#
_entry.id   AF-A0A1L9PXJ4-F1
#
_cell.length_a   1.000
_cell.length_b   1.000
_cell.length_c   1.000
_cell.angle_alpha   90.00
_cell.angle_beta   90.00
_cell.angle_gamma   90.00
#
_symmetry.space_group_name_H-M   'P 1'
#
loop_
_entity.id
_entity.type
_entity.pdbx_description
1 polymer ?
#
loop_
_entity_poly.entity_id
_entity_poly.type
_entity_poly.pdbx_seq_one_letter_code
_entity_poly.pdbx_strand_id
1 'polypeptide(L)'
;MGWPVSSLKFPRLWGLKSPPASPRQPSRLEILPPELLLCIKDCLEKPDIVCLSLCSHHLLDVIGKRCLSLTDGDNQLKPAILMRVDRDLPHLFYCPYCTKLHRIKDIPHPTLRSKKIRRPCPDMGLPFSRGLYIPENLWTFLGGRFSPMLYAFRHCHLAAVMKNHYHGYRHTPQGLTVKWLSYMAVENSVLDRAITTLLSVEGRVCSLEQNCSTLVLQTQQWVLFHDTPGIQDIFKRLGWVFICRHKEMGSLNVSEVCDVCSTIPSWHAYEPEYLCCPRCRNESQIKIRDCGTDGTAVVITKWLDMGAGLDINDPKWQQKITCDISGCGWETKGSGDLSRLFRDAADPAQRDNTDPTDRNQAYLVRRQRRRHFLPGCSQN
;
A
#
# COMPACT_ATOMS: atom_id res chain seq x y z
N MET A 1 38.37 -5.98 8.66
CA MET A 1 38.74 -5.09 7.55
C MET A 1 37.67 -4.01 7.47
N GLY A 2 38.03 -2.75 7.70
CA GLY A 2 37.08 -1.66 7.85
C GLY A 2 36.33 -1.34 6.55
N TRP A 3 35.04 -1.02 6.67
CA TRP A 3 34.26 -0.51 5.56
C TRP A 3 34.78 0.87 5.17
N PRO A 4 35.19 1.10 3.91
CA PRO A 4 35.54 2.45 3.47
C PRO A 4 34.27 3.32 3.49
N VAL A 5 34.40 4.60 3.84
CA VAL A 5 33.32 5.62 3.86
C VAL A 5 32.49 5.64 2.55
N SER A 6 33.02 5.10 1.46
CA SER A 6 32.36 4.92 0.15
C SER A 6 31.27 3.82 0.10
N SER A 7 31.11 3.01 1.16
CA SER A 7 30.17 1.89 1.23
C SER A 7 28.78 2.28 1.76
N LEU A 8 28.68 3.36 2.54
CA LEU A 8 27.46 4.16 2.68
C LEU A 8 27.26 4.95 1.39
N LYS A 9 26.89 4.26 0.31
CA LYS A 9 26.40 4.89 -0.92
C LYS A 9 25.03 5.50 -0.63
N PHE A 10 25.00 6.61 0.12
CA PHE A 10 23.92 7.56 0.01
C PHE A 10 23.82 7.91 -1.48
N PRO A 11 22.65 7.82 -2.12
CA PRO A 11 22.50 8.19 -3.51
C PRO A 11 22.82 9.68 -3.62
N ARG A 12 24.08 10.04 -3.96
CA ARG A 12 24.62 11.40 -4.06
C ARG A 12 23.59 12.47 -3.67
N LEU A 13 23.32 12.62 -2.37
CA LEU A 13 22.42 13.67 -1.88
C LEU A 13 22.97 15.07 -2.24
N TRP A 14 24.26 15.10 -2.58
CA TRP A 14 25.08 16.22 -3.00
C TRP A 14 25.11 16.45 -4.52
N GLY A 15 24.30 15.71 -5.30
CA GLY A 15 24.24 15.82 -6.77
C GLY A 15 23.19 16.80 -7.30
N LEU A 16 22.42 17.47 -6.44
CA LEU A 16 21.65 18.64 -6.84
C LEU A 16 22.67 19.77 -7.05
N LYS A 17 22.82 20.23 -8.31
CA LYS A 17 23.54 21.47 -8.59
C LYS A 17 22.92 22.56 -7.72
N SER A 18 23.63 22.97 -6.69
CA SER A 18 23.25 24.12 -5.87
C SER A 18 23.19 25.35 -6.79
N PRO A 19 22.14 26.19 -6.71
CA PRO A 19 22.26 27.53 -7.27
C PRO A 19 23.48 28.24 -6.65
N PRO A 20 24.11 29.21 -7.35
CA PRO A 20 25.29 29.90 -6.84
C PRO A 20 25.04 30.40 -5.41
N ALA A 21 25.90 29.96 -4.49
CA ALA A 21 25.66 30.03 -3.06
C ALA A 21 25.70 31.49 -2.57
N SER A 22 24.55 32.00 -2.14
CA SER A 22 24.52 33.00 -1.07
C SER A 22 25.26 32.44 0.16
N PRO A 23 25.99 33.25 0.94
CA PRO A 23 26.69 32.78 2.13
C PRO A 23 25.70 32.05 3.05
N ARG A 24 25.93 30.75 3.27
CA ARG A 24 25.13 29.92 4.17
C ARG A 24 25.35 30.44 5.58
N GLN A 25 24.30 30.96 6.22
CA GLN A 25 24.35 31.28 7.63
C GLN A 25 24.49 29.97 8.44
N PRO A 26 25.45 29.90 9.37
CA PRO A 26 25.59 28.74 10.22
C PRO A 26 24.36 28.58 11.11
N SER A 27 23.95 27.35 11.35
CA SER A 27 22.85 27.07 12.29
C SER A 27 23.27 27.41 13.72
N ARG A 28 22.31 27.65 14.62
CA ARG A 28 22.60 27.89 16.05
C ARG A 28 23.45 26.79 16.68
N LEU A 29 23.27 25.55 16.22
CA LEU A 29 24.04 24.40 16.69
C LEU A 29 25.50 24.46 16.20
N GLU A 30 25.75 24.90 14.97
CA GLU A 30 27.10 25.03 14.41
C GLU A 30 27.93 26.16 15.04
N ILE A 31 27.28 27.08 15.77
CA ILE A 31 27.95 28.20 16.47
C ILE A 31 28.37 27.80 17.89
N LEU A 32 27.89 26.66 18.40
CA LEU A 32 28.25 26.21 19.75
C LEU A 32 29.74 25.88 19.85
N PRO A 33 30.38 26.17 21.00
CA PRO A 33 31.71 25.66 21.30
C PRO A 33 31.78 24.13 21.17
N PRO A 34 32.90 23.56 20.69
CA PRO A 34 33.07 22.12 20.54
C PRO A 34 32.78 21.33 21.82
N GLU A 35 33.07 21.89 22.99
CA GLU A 35 32.82 21.29 24.30
C GLU A 35 31.33 21.03 24.51
N LEU A 36 30.47 22.00 24.18
CA LEU A 36 29.02 21.84 24.27
C LEU A 36 28.48 20.84 23.24
N LEU A 37 29.06 20.82 22.04
CA LEU A 37 28.72 19.82 21.02
C LEU A 37 29.06 18.40 21.47
N LEU A 38 30.17 18.22 22.19
CA LEU A 38 30.54 16.94 22.79
C LEU A 38 29.62 16.57 23.96
N CYS A 39 29.23 17.52 24.81
CA CYS A 39 28.21 17.26 25.84
C CYS A 39 26.87 16.82 25.24
N ILE A 40 26.42 17.47 24.16
CA ILE A 40 25.19 17.07 23.44
C ILE A 40 25.35 15.65 22.89
N LYS A 41 26.49 15.36 22.26
CA LYS A 41 26.80 14.03 21.71
C LYS A 41 26.70 12.93 22.77
N ASP A 42 27.18 13.17 23.99
CA ASP A 42 27.16 12.17 25.07
C ASP A 42 25.73 11.86 25.56
N CYS A 43 24.75 12.71 25.24
CA CYS A 43 23.33 12.50 25.51
C CYS A 43 22.56 11.83 24.35
N LEU A 44 23.20 11.51 23.23
CA LEU A 44 22.54 10.99 22.03
C LEU A 44 22.84 9.50 21.80
N GLU A 45 21.88 8.79 21.21
CA GLU A 45 22.13 7.43 20.73
C GLU A 45 23.06 7.46 19.50
N LYS A 46 23.79 6.35 19.27
CA LYS A 46 24.68 6.21 18.11
C LYS A 46 24.06 6.63 16.76
N PRO A 47 22.82 6.21 16.41
CA PRO A 47 22.23 6.60 15.13
C PRO A 47 21.96 8.12 15.05
N ASP A 48 21.58 8.75 16.15
CA ASP A 48 21.36 10.20 16.24
C ASP A 48 22.67 10.97 16.13
N ILE A 49 23.74 10.49 16.76
CA ILE A 49 25.09 11.06 16.62
C ILE A 49 25.51 11.05 15.15
N VAL A 50 25.29 9.93 14.44
CA VAL A 50 25.61 9.85 13.01
C VAL A 50 24.75 10.81 12.21
N CYS A 51 23.42 10.85 12.43
CA CYS A 51 22.54 11.78 11.72
C CYS A 51 22.94 13.24 11.95
N LEU A 52 23.26 13.62 13.19
CA LEU A 52 23.72 14.96 13.55
C LEU A 52 25.03 15.32 12.86
N SER A 53 25.97 14.38 12.80
CA SER A 53 27.24 14.57 12.10
C SER A 53 27.06 14.78 10.59
N LEU A 54 25.98 14.27 10.00
CA LEU A 54 25.69 14.42 8.57
C LEU A 54 25.02 15.75 8.22
N CYS A 55 24.59 16.55 9.20
CA CYS A 55 23.92 17.84 8.97
C CYS A 55 24.88 18.93 8.45
N SER A 56 26.17 18.86 8.78
CA SER A 56 27.16 19.84 8.31
C SER A 56 28.60 19.34 8.39
N HIS A 57 29.49 19.98 7.62
CA HIS A 57 30.93 19.67 7.67
C HIS A 57 31.55 19.98 9.04
N HIS A 58 31.08 21.02 9.73
CA HIS A 58 31.57 21.38 11.06
C HIS A 58 31.18 20.30 12.10
N LEU A 59 29.91 19.89 12.13
CA LEU A 59 29.44 18.83 13.03
C LEU A 59 30.10 17.49 12.71
N LEU A 60 30.31 17.19 11.42
CA LEU A 60 31.06 16.01 11.00
C LEU A 60 32.48 16.01 11.56
N ASP A 61 33.16 17.15 11.54
CA ASP A 61 34.54 17.28 12.00
C ASP A 61 34.66 17.15 13.53
N VAL A 62 33.76 17.81 14.27
CA VAL A 62 33.75 17.83 15.74
C VAL A 62 33.23 16.53 16.33
N ILE A 63 32.12 16.00 15.80
CA ILE A 63 31.38 14.87 16.39
C ILE A 63 31.71 13.56 15.68
N GLY A 64 31.86 13.60 14.35
CA GLY A 64 31.84 12.43 13.47
C GLY A 64 33.14 11.63 13.36
N LYS A 65 34.31 12.26 13.57
CA LYS A 65 35.64 11.62 13.39
C LYS A 65 35.83 10.30 14.15
N ARG A 66 35.16 10.11 15.30
CA ARG A 66 35.21 8.87 16.10
C ARG A 66 33.99 7.96 15.94
N CYS A 67 32.86 8.48 15.46
CA CYS A 67 31.59 7.75 15.39
C CYS A 67 31.35 7.03 14.06
N LEU A 68 32.05 7.45 13.00
CA LEU A 68 31.95 6.83 11.68
C LEU A 68 32.84 5.59 11.50
N SER A 69 33.59 5.19 12.53
CA SER A 69 34.24 3.89 12.57
C SER A 69 33.19 2.82 12.86
N LEU A 70 32.30 2.61 11.89
CA LEU A 70 31.33 1.53 11.85
C LEU A 70 32.11 0.22 11.83
N THR A 71 32.31 -0.38 13.00
CA THR A 71 32.83 -1.74 13.08
C THR A 71 31.80 -2.69 12.45
N ASP A 72 32.31 -3.72 11.78
CA ASP A 72 31.59 -4.70 10.95
C ASP A 72 30.49 -5.52 11.70
N GLY A 73 30.21 -5.19 12.96
CA GLY A 73 29.27 -5.91 13.83
C GLY A 73 27.94 -5.18 14.12
N ASP A 74 27.80 -3.88 13.80
CA ASP A 74 26.60 -3.10 14.15
C ASP A 74 25.52 -3.17 13.05
N ASN A 75 25.07 -4.39 12.74
CA ASN A 75 24.08 -4.67 11.67
C ASN A 75 22.75 -3.90 11.82
N GLN A 76 22.42 -3.44 13.04
CA GLN A 76 21.21 -2.67 13.34
C GLN A 76 21.40 -1.14 13.23
N LEU A 77 22.65 -0.66 13.26
CA LEU A 77 22.94 0.77 13.26
C LEU A 77 22.57 1.42 11.93
N LYS A 78 22.86 0.76 10.81
CA LYS A 78 22.51 1.27 9.48
C LYS A 78 20.99 1.41 9.29
N PRO A 79 20.15 0.38 9.54
CA PRO A 79 18.69 0.54 9.56
C PRO A 79 18.21 1.71 10.44
N ALA A 80 18.73 1.82 11.67
CA ALA A 80 18.35 2.87 12.60
C ALA A 80 18.69 4.28 12.11
N ILE A 81 19.85 4.46 11.45
CA ILE A 81 20.23 5.72 10.80
C ILE A 81 19.30 6.02 9.63
N LEU A 82 19.06 5.04 8.75
CA LEU A 82 18.24 5.27 7.56
C LEU A 82 16.79 5.61 7.94
N MET A 83 16.21 4.98 8.97
CA MET A 83 14.88 5.32 9.47
C MET A 83 14.79 6.76 9.99
N ARG A 84 15.82 7.26 10.69
CA ARG A 84 15.88 8.66 11.16
C ARG A 84 15.96 9.65 10.00
N VAL A 85 16.86 9.38 9.05
CA VAL A 85 16.98 10.18 7.81
C VAL A 85 15.67 10.17 7.04
N ASP A 86 14.98 9.04 7.02
CA ASP A 86 13.72 8.87 6.32
C ASP A 86 12.55 9.68 6.89
N ARG A 87 12.50 9.78 8.22
CA ARG A 87 11.54 10.62 8.94
C ARG A 87 11.69 12.10 8.59
N ASP A 88 12.94 12.55 8.44
CA ASP A 88 13.24 13.97 8.27
C ASP A 88 13.25 14.41 6.79
N LEU A 89 13.31 13.46 5.84
CA LEU A 89 13.35 13.73 4.41
C LEU A 89 12.08 13.23 3.69
N PRO A 90 11.05 14.09 3.49
CA PRO A 90 9.74 13.67 2.98
C PRO A 90 9.74 13.18 1.52
N HIS A 91 10.82 13.40 0.77
CA HIS A 91 10.96 12.94 -0.62
C HIS A 91 11.67 11.58 -0.72
N LEU A 92 12.13 11.03 0.40
CA LEU A 92 12.73 9.72 0.51
C LEU A 92 11.80 8.76 1.28
N PHE A 93 11.97 7.47 1.03
CA PHE A 93 11.44 6.40 1.87
C PHE A 93 12.56 5.39 2.15
N TYR A 94 12.62 4.87 3.37
CA TYR A 94 13.53 3.78 3.73
C TYR A 94 12.91 2.43 3.32
N CYS A 95 13.64 1.67 2.51
CA CYS A 95 13.29 0.28 2.19
C CYS A 95 14.02 -0.66 3.17
N PRO A 96 13.29 -1.36 4.05
CA PRO A 96 13.89 -2.34 4.95
C PRO A 96 14.37 -3.60 4.23
N TYR A 97 13.77 -3.97 3.08
CA TYR A 97 14.16 -5.16 2.32
C TYR A 97 15.55 -5.05 1.68
N CYS A 98 15.90 -3.89 1.13
CA CYS A 98 17.19 -3.68 0.49
C CYS A 98 18.15 -2.79 1.29
N THR A 99 17.69 -2.29 2.45
CA THR A 99 18.42 -1.40 3.38
C THR A 99 18.95 -0.12 2.70
N LYS A 100 18.10 0.53 1.90
CA LYS A 100 18.42 1.76 1.15
C LYS A 100 17.32 2.80 1.26
N LEU A 101 17.71 4.05 1.08
CA LEU A 101 16.77 5.15 0.84
C LEU A 101 16.46 5.23 -0.65
N HIS A 102 15.18 5.29 -0.95
CA HIS A 102 14.65 5.46 -2.29
C HIS A 102 13.94 6.78 -2.40
N ARG A 103 13.95 7.39 -3.58
CA ARG A 103 13.15 8.57 -3.82
C ARG A 103 11.72 8.14 -4.07
N ILE A 104 10.77 8.82 -3.44
CA ILE A 104 9.35 8.57 -3.62
C ILE A 104 8.96 8.70 -5.11
N LYS A 105 9.57 9.63 -5.83
CA LYS A 105 9.34 9.83 -7.29
C LYS A 105 9.76 8.66 -8.19
N ASP A 106 10.57 7.73 -7.66
CA ASP A 106 11.05 6.57 -8.42
C ASP A 106 10.16 5.33 -8.21
N ILE A 107 9.15 5.43 -7.32
CA ILE A 107 8.18 4.38 -7.02
C ILE A 107 7.25 4.21 -8.23
N PRO A 108 7.16 3.00 -8.82
CA PRO A 108 6.28 2.74 -9.94
C PRO A 108 4.82 2.68 -9.48
N HIS A 109 3.89 2.93 -10.41
CA HIS A 109 2.48 2.65 -10.15
C HIS A 109 2.27 1.16 -9.84
N PRO A 110 1.33 0.77 -8.94
CA PRO A 110 1.10 -0.62 -8.58
C PRO A 110 0.80 -1.54 -9.77
N THR A 111 0.35 -0.99 -10.91
CA THR A 111 0.02 -1.74 -12.13
C THR A 111 1.22 -2.03 -13.05
N LEU A 112 2.36 -1.38 -12.82
CA LEU A 112 3.46 -1.41 -13.78
C LEU A 112 4.19 -2.76 -13.72
N ARG A 113 4.06 -3.56 -14.79
CA ARG A 113 4.93 -4.71 -15.02
C ARG A 113 6.31 -4.21 -15.47
N SER A 114 7.30 -4.30 -14.59
CA SER A 114 8.70 -3.97 -14.91
C SER A 114 9.26 -4.95 -15.96
N LYS A 115 9.06 -4.66 -17.26
CA LYS A 115 9.63 -5.45 -18.37
C LYS A 115 11.08 -5.07 -18.70
N LYS A 116 11.61 -3.99 -18.13
CA LYS A 116 13.00 -3.53 -18.34
C LYS A 116 13.76 -3.61 -17.02
N ILE A 117 14.46 -4.73 -16.84
CA ILE A 117 15.29 -5.08 -15.69
C ILE A 117 16.48 -4.11 -15.62
N ARG A 118 16.36 -2.98 -14.90
CA ARG A 118 17.44 -2.23 -14.22
C ARG A 118 16.89 -1.25 -13.17
N ARG A 119 16.00 -1.67 -12.26
CA ARG A 119 15.68 -0.86 -11.06
C ARG A 119 15.89 -1.70 -9.80
N PRO A 120 16.94 -1.44 -9.00
CA PRO A 120 17.37 -2.36 -7.95
C PRO A 120 16.64 -2.25 -6.60
N CYS A 121 15.60 -1.40 -6.43
CA CYS A 121 14.46 -1.61 -5.49
C CYS A 121 13.46 -0.44 -5.43
N PRO A 122 12.16 -0.71 -5.65
CA PRO A 122 11.04 -0.05 -4.95
C PRO A 122 10.10 -1.16 -4.41
N ASP A 123 10.59 -1.75 -3.33
CA ASP A 123 10.19 -2.98 -2.63
C ASP A 123 10.05 -4.24 -3.50
N MET A 124 10.87 -4.28 -4.56
CA MET A 124 11.35 -5.38 -5.43
C MET A 124 10.38 -6.52 -5.74
N GLY A 125 9.71 -6.40 -6.89
CA GLY A 125 9.17 -7.54 -7.65
C GLY A 125 10.26 -8.41 -8.31
N LEU A 126 9.84 -9.50 -8.98
CA LEU A 126 10.68 -10.68 -9.32
C LEU A 126 11.60 -10.59 -10.57
N PRO A 127 12.63 -11.47 -10.69
CA PRO A 127 12.98 -12.56 -9.76
C PRO A 127 14.20 -12.26 -8.87
N PHE A 128 14.03 -12.57 -7.59
CA PHE A 128 15.08 -12.61 -6.58
C PHE A 128 15.92 -13.87 -6.83
N SER A 129 17.06 -13.74 -7.50
CA SER A 129 18.05 -14.79 -7.64
C SER A 129 18.84 -14.92 -6.33
N ARG A 130 18.30 -15.62 -5.29
CA ARG A 130 19.03 -16.17 -4.11
C ARG A 130 18.12 -16.73 -2.99
N GLY A 131 17.08 -17.50 -3.32
CA GLY A 131 16.50 -18.49 -2.39
C GLY A 131 15.90 -18.02 -1.05
N LEU A 132 15.62 -16.73 -0.85
CA LEU A 132 15.02 -16.20 0.38
C LEU A 132 13.69 -15.49 0.08
N TYR A 133 12.72 -15.70 0.98
CA TYR A 133 11.31 -15.31 0.97
C TYR A 133 10.96 -14.07 0.12
N ILE A 134 10.00 -14.23 -0.80
CA ILE A 134 9.35 -13.11 -1.49
C ILE A 134 8.58 -12.31 -0.43
N PRO A 135 8.79 -11.00 -0.27
CA PRO A 135 7.91 -10.17 0.55
C PRO A 135 6.51 -10.29 -0.03
N GLU A 136 5.61 -10.87 0.75
CA GLU A 136 4.25 -11.12 0.30
C GLU A 136 3.60 -9.77 -0.07
N ASN A 137 3.27 -9.64 -1.34
CA ASN A 137 2.45 -8.53 -1.82
C ASN A 137 0.99 -8.84 -1.50
N LEU A 138 0.13 -7.82 -1.52
CA LEU A 138 -1.32 -8.01 -1.38
C LEU A 138 -1.96 -8.83 -2.53
N TRP A 139 -1.17 -9.48 -3.40
CA TRP A 139 -1.67 -10.23 -4.54
C TRP A 139 -2.72 -11.27 -4.12
N THR A 140 -2.49 -11.97 -3.01
CA THR A 140 -3.44 -12.95 -2.45
C THR A 140 -4.76 -12.31 -1.99
N PHE A 141 -4.76 -11.02 -1.66
CA PHE A 141 -5.95 -10.27 -1.26
C PHE A 141 -6.69 -9.63 -2.44
N LEU A 142 -5.97 -9.33 -3.52
CA LEU A 142 -6.50 -8.57 -4.65
C LEU A 142 -6.89 -9.45 -5.85
N GLY A 143 -6.31 -10.64 -6.00
CA GLY A 143 -6.54 -11.52 -7.15
C GLY A 143 -7.29 -12.83 -6.83
N GLY A 144 -8.18 -13.22 -7.75
CA GLY A 144 -8.71 -14.57 -7.88
C GLY A 144 -8.20 -15.25 -9.17
N ARG A 145 -8.44 -16.56 -9.31
CA ARG A 145 -8.01 -17.42 -10.44
C ARG A 145 -8.32 -16.87 -11.85
N PHE A 146 -9.28 -15.95 -11.97
CA PHE A 146 -9.84 -15.49 -13.24
C PHE A 146 -9.25 -14.17 -13.78
N SER A 147 -8.37 -13.49 -13.05
CA SER A 147 -7.70 -12.28 -13.56
C SER A 147 -6.18 -12.39 -13.38
N PRO A 148 -5.38 -12.33 -14.47
CA PRO A 148 -3.93 -12.16 -14.40
C PRO A 148 -3.55 -10.79 -13.82
N MET A 149 -3.78 -10.61 -12.53
CA MET A 149 -3.82 -9.31 -11.87
C MET A 149 -2.53 -8.52 -11.97
N LEU A 150 -2.68 -7.28 -12.42
CA LEU A 150 -1.61 -6.32 -12.63
C LEU A 150 -1.31 -5.48 -11.39
N TYR A 151 -2.18 -5.47 -10.37
CA TYR A 151 -2.12 -4.53 -9.26
C TYR A 151 -1.33 -5.07 -8.06
N ALA A 152 -0.04 -4.76 -8.03
CA ALA A 152 0.90 -5.19 -6.99
C ALA A 152 1.13 -4.09 -5.94
N PHE A 153 0.18 -3.92 -5.01
CA PHE A 153 0.36 -2.99 -3.89
C PHE A 153 1.44 -3.47 -2.90
N ARG A 154 2.24 -2.54 -2.38
CA ARG A 154 3.47 -2.78 -1.58
C ARG A 154 3.62 -1.68 -0.54
N HIS A 155 4.49 -1.90 0.43
CA HIS A 155 4.77 -0.92 1.50
C HIS A 155 5.22 0.43 0.94
N CYS A 156 6.08 0.44 -0.09
CA CYS A 156 6.50 1.67 -0.75
C CYS A 156 5.32 2.53 -1.27
N HIS A 157 4.24 1.92 -1.75
CA HIS A 157 3.04 2.63 -2.21
C HIS A 157 2.28 3.27 -1.03
N LEU A 158 2.13 2.51 0.06
CA LEU A 158 1.55 2.99 1.31
C LEU A 158 2.37 4.17 1.88
N ALA A 159 3.67 3.99 2.04
CA ALA A 159 4.57 5.01 2.57
C ALA A 159 4.58 6.28 1.71
N ALA A 160 4.55 6.14 0.38
CA ALA A 160 4.51 7.28 -0.53
C ALA A 160 3.26 8.15 -0.33
N VAL A 161 2.08 7.51 -0.30
CA VAL A 161 0.80 8.22 -0.13
C VAL A 161 0.69 8.83 1.26
N MET A 162 1.06 8.08 2.30
CA MET A 162 0.93 8.56 3.67
C MET A 162 1.95 9.64 4.01
N LYS A 163 3.20 9.55 3.55
CA LYS A 163 4.15 10.66 3.69
C LYS A 163 3.67 11.93 3.00
N ASN A 164 3.08 11.81 1.82
CA ASN A 164 2.51 12.97 1.13
C ASN A 164 1.34 13.59 1.92
N HIS A 165 0.54 12.77 2.60
CA HIS A 165 -0.51 13.24 3.51
C HIS A 165 0.06 14.00 4.71
N TYR A 166 1.05 13.43 5.42
CA TYR A 166 1.60 14.04 6.64
C TYR A 166 2.48 15.28 6.39
N HIS A 167 3.24 15.30 5.28
CA HIS A 167 4.21 16.38 5.01
C HIS A 167 3.73 17.37 3.93
N GLY A 168 2.62 17.08 3.28
CA GLY A 168 2.05 17.91 2.23
C GLY A 168 2.82 17.88 0.91
N TYR A 169 2.20 18.50 -0.09
CA TYR A 169 2.56 18.43 -1.51
C TYR A 169 3.89 19.12 -1.91
N ARG A 170 4.49 19.90 -1.00
CA ARG A 170 5.61 20.80 -1.35
C ARG A 170 6.88 20.06 -1.77
N HIS A 171 6.99 18.77 -1.45
CA HIS A 171 8.22 17.99 -1.62
C HIS A 171 8.12 16.87 -2.66
N THR A 172 6.96 16.65 -3.27
CA THR A 172 6.73 15.64 -4.31
C THR A 172 6.15 16.31 -5.57
N PRO A 173 6.99 16.71 -6.55
CA PRO A 173 6.54 17.36 -7.79
C PRO A 173 5.51 16.57 -8.61
N GLN A 174 5.37 15.27 -8.33
CA GLN A 174 4.45 14.35 -9.00
C GLN A 174 3.11 14.19 -8.29
N GLY A 175 2.92 14.77 -7.09
CA GLY A 175 1.62 14.77 -6.43
C GLY A 175 1.01 13.38 -6.25
N LEU A 176 1.73 12.48 -5.59
CA LEU A 176 1.26 11.12 -5.27
C LEU A 176 0.13 11.20 -4.25
N THR A 177 -1.06 11.55 -4.75
CA THR A 177 -2.31 11.50 -3.99
C THR A 177 -2.78 10.07 -3.85
N VAL A 178 -3.76 9.88 -3.00
CA VAL A 178 -4.48 8.62 -2.94
C VAL A 178 -5.15 8.22 -4.27
N LYS A 179 -5.47 9.19 -5.16
CA LYS A 179 -5.99 8.90 -6.51
C LYS A 179 -4.96 8.21 -7.42
N TRP A 180 -3.66 8.35 -7.10
CA TRP A 180 -2.61 7.61 -7.81
C TRP A 180 -2.69 6.11 -7.57
N LEU A 181 -3.42 5.64 -6.55
CA LEU A 181 -3.67 4.22 -6.32
C LEU A 181 -4.89 3.71 -7.09
N SER A 182 -5.66 4.58 -7.74
CA SER A 182 -6.87 4.17 -8.43
C SER A 182 -6.54 3.28 -9.63
N TYR A 183 -7.24 2.16 -9.75
CA TYR A 183 -7.09 1.23 -10.85
C TYR A 183 -8.42 0.61 -11.23
N MET A 184 -8.63 0.42 -12.53
CA MET A 184 -9.74 -0.36 -13.05
C MET A 184 -9.29 -1.17 -14.27
N ALA A 185 -9.67 -2.43 -14.32
CA ALA A 185 -9.49 -3.27 -15.50
C ALA A 185 -10.63 -4.27 -15.66
N VAL A 186 -10.99 -4.50 -16.93
CA VAL A 186 -11.92 -5.54 -17.37
C VAL A 186 -11.13 -6.56 -18.18
N GLU A 187 -11.24 -7.83 -17.81
CA GLU A 187 -10.53 -8.94 -18.42
C GLU A 187 -11.48 -10.13 -18.61
N ASN A 188 -11.48 -10.68 -19.82
CA ASN A 188 -12.15 -11.95 -20.07
C ASN A 188 -11.28 -13.07 -19.52
N SER A 189 -11.89 -14.02 -18.82
CA SER A 189 -11.19 -15.18 -18.28
C SER A 189 -10.59 -16.00 -19.43
N VAL A 190 -9.31 -16.34 -19.29
CA VAL A 190 -8.61 -17.21 -20.25
C VAL A 190 -9.06 -18.66 -20.11
N LEU A 191 -9.50 -19.05 -18.91
CA LEU A 191 -9.89 -20.42 -18.57
C LEU A 191 -11.35 -20.73 -18.91
N ASP A 192 -12.22 -19.71 -18.88
CA ASP A 192 -13.65 -19.85 -19.13
C ASP A 192 -14.15 -18.63 -19.90
N ARG A 193 -14.48 -18.84 -21.18
CA ARG A 193 -14.96 -17.75 -22.06
C ARG A 193 -16.34 -17.23 -21.67
N ALA A 194 -17.09 -17.98 -20.85
CA ALA A 194 -18.35 -17.51 -20.28
C ALA A 194 -18.13 -16.53 -19.11
N ILE A 195 -16.88 -16.28 -18.69
CA ILE A 195 -16.58 -15.42 -17.56
C ILE A 195 -15.86 -14.15 -17.99
N THR A 196 -16.41 -12.99 -17.61
CA THR A 196 -15.74 -11.69 -17.65
C THR A 196 -15.50 -11.19 -16.23
N THR A 197 -14.31 -10.68 -15.95
CA THR A 197 -13.96 -10.13 -14.65
C THR A 197 -13.67 -8.64 -14.72
N LEU A 198 -14.00 -7.92 -13.66
CA LEU A 198 -13.54 -6.54 -13.44
C LEU A 198 -12.88 -6.43 -12.08
N LEU A 199 -11.75 -5.74 -12.00
CA LEU A 199 -11.19 -5.26 -10.75
C LEU A 199 -11.20 -3.74 -10.74
N SER A 200 -11.72 -3.17 -9.66
CA SER A 200 -11.59 -1.76 -9.29
C SER A 200 -10.85 -1.65 -7.97
N VAL A 201 -9.90 -0.73 -7.86
CA VAL A 201 -9.18 -0.40 -6.63
C VAL A 201 -9.25 1.11 -6.43
N GLU A 202 -9.60 1.54 -5.23
CA GLU A 202 -9.59 2.93 -4.80
C GLU A 202 -8.98 3.03 -3.40
N GLY A 203 -8.25 4.10 -3.13
CA GLY A 203 -7.72 4.38 -1.80
C GLY A 203 -8.31 5.66 -1.24
N ARG A 204 -8.44 5.75 0.09
CA ARG A 204 -8.72 6.99 0.82
C ARG A 204 -7.88 7.08 2.07
N VAL A 205 -7.37 8.28 2.35
CA VAL A 205 -6.78 8.56 3.66
C VAL A 205 -7.92 8.93 4.59
N CYS A 206 -8.11 8.13 5.61
CA CYS A 206 -9.20 8.29 6.57
C CYS A 206 -8.62 8.84 7.87
N SER A 207 -9.15 9.98 8.32
CA SER A 207 -8.81 10.55 9.61
C SER A 207 -9.44 9.73 10.73
N LEU A 208 -8.63 9.41 11.73
CA LEU A 208 -9.06 8.81 12.98
C LEU A 208 -9.03 9.89 14.08
N GLU A 209 -9.45 9.51 15.28
CA GLU A 209 -9.30 10.38 16.46
C GLU A 209 -7.81 10.73 16.71
N GLN A 210 -7.56 11.86 17.36
CA GLN A 210 -6.22 12.30 17.81
C GLN A 210 -5.19 12.56 16.69
N ASN A 211 -5.59 13.14 15.55
CA ASN A 211 -4.71 13.44 14.40
C ASN A 211 -4.02 12.20 13.78
N CYS A 212 -4.50 11.00 14.10
CA CYS A 212 -4.07 9.79 13.43
C CYS A 212 -4.78 9.68 12.07
N SER A 213 -4.11 9.11 11.08
CA SER A 213 -4.70 8.85 9.77
C SER A 213 -4.30 7.47 9.30
N THR A 214 -5.18 6.82 8.57
CA THR A 214 -4.91 5.50 8.00
C THR A 214 -5.28 5.45 6.54
N LEU A 215 -4.50 4.74 5.73
CA LEU A 215 -4.90 4.46 4.35
C LEU A 215 -5.87 3.27 4.35
N VAL A 216 -7.08 3.48 3.84
CA VAL A 216 -8.03 2.40 3.57
C VAL A 216 -8.09 2.18 2.07
N LEU A 217 -7.88 0.93 1.63
CA LEU A 217 -8.10 0.52 0.25
C LEU A 217 -9.47 -0.15 0.14
N GLN A 218 -10.30 0.33 -0.79
CA GLN A 218 -11.48 -0.37 -1.26
C GLN A 218 -11.14 -1.11 -2.55
N THR A 219 -11.47 -2.39 -2.61
CA THR A 219 -11.29 -3.21 -3.81
C THR A 219 -12.62 -3.83 -4.16
N GLN A 220 -13.06 -3.71 -5.41
CA GLN A 220 -14.28 -4.34 -5.89
C GLN A 220 -13.96 -5.26 -7.05
N GLN A 221 -14.19 -6.54 -6.85
CA GLN A 221 -14.00 -7.58 -7.86
C GLN A 221 -15.36 -8.06 -8.36
N TRP A 222 -15.57 -7.99 -9.67
CA TRP A 222 -16.73 -8.53 -10.35
C TRP A 222 -16.35 -9.79 -11.11
N VAL A 223 -17.21 -10.79 -11.04
CA VAL A 223 -17.15 -11.98 -11.88
C VAL A 223 -18.52 -12.14 -12.54
N LEU A 224 -18.61 -11.75 -13.80
CA LEU A 224 -19.80 -11.87 -14.64
C LEU A 224 -19.79 -13.22 -15.35
N PHE A 225 -20.83 -14.00 -15.11
CA PHE A 225 -21.17 -15.24 -15.81
C PHE A 225 -22.14 -14.91 -16.93
N HIS A 226 -21.74 -15.14 -18.17
CA HIS A 226 -22.57 -14.95 -19.36
C HIS A 226 -23.54 -16.10 -19.59
N ASP A 227 -23.30 -17.25 -18.98
CA ASP A 227 -24.28 -18.31 -18.82
C ASP A 227 -25.19 -18.02 -17.62
N THR A 228 -26.24 -18.83 -17.45
CA THR A 228 -27.12 -18.80 -16.28
C THR A 228 -26.79 -19.98 -15.35
N PRO A 229 -25.62 -20.00 -14.69
CA PRO A 229 -25.25 -21.10 -13.82
C PRO A 229 -26.14 -21.10 -12.57
N GLY A 230 -26.46 -22.31 -12.08
CA GLY A 230 -27.05 -22.45 -10.76
C GLY A 230 -26.06 -21.99 -9.67
N ILE A 231 -26.58 -21.58 -8.51
CA ILE A 231 -25.78 -21.04 -7.40
C ILE A 231 -24.62 -21.97 -7.02
N GLN A 232 -24.87 -23.28 -6.91
CA GLN A 232 -23.82 -24.27 -6.57
C GLN A 232 -22.67 -24.27 -7.59
N ASP A 233 -22.98 -24.08 -8.87
CA ASP A 233 -21.97 -24.01 -9.92
C ASP A 233 -21.18 -22.70 -9.86
N ILE A 234 -21.84 -21.58 -9.54
CA ILE A 234 -21.16 -20.30 -9.24
C ILE A 234 -20.13 -20.50 -8.13
N PHE A 235 -20.51 -21.08 -6.98
CA PHE A 235 -19.60 -21.31 -5.86
C PHE A 235 -18.43 -22.23 -6.23
N LYS A 236 -18.72 -23.32 -6.96
CA LYS A 236 -17.68 -24.24 -7.45
C LYS A 236 -16.69 -23.53 -8.36
N ARG A 237 -17.17 -22.70 -9.30
CA ARG A 237 -16.32 -21.92 -10.20
C ARG A 237 -15.54 -20.85 -9.42
N LEU A 238 -16.16 -20.19 -8.44
CA LEU A 238 -15.53 -19.18 -7.59
C LEU A 238 -14.68 -19.75 -6.46
N GLY A 239 -14.57 -21.07 -6.28
CA GLY A 239 -14.00 -21.69 -5.09
C GLY A 239 -12.63 -21.15 -4.65
N TRP A 240 -11.85 -20.67 -5.62
CA TRP A 240 -10.48 -20.17 -5.49
C TRP A 240 -10.39 -18.64 -5.43
N VAL A 241 -11.51 -17.94 -5.36
CA VAL A 241 -11.56 -16.49 -5.18
C VAL A 241 -11.40 -16.20 -3.71
N PHE A 242 -10.27 -15.62 -3.34
CA PHE A 242 -9.99 -15.25 -1.96
C PHE A 242 -10.82 -14.03 -1.57
N ILE A 243 -11.49 -14.09 -0.42
CA ILE A 243 -12.08 -12.92 0.24
C ILE A 243 -10.96 -12.22 1.01
N CYS A 244 -10.18 -13.02 1.73
CA CYS A 244 -8.92 -12.65 2.33
C CYS A 244 -7.98 -13.85 2.25
N ARG A 245 -6.73 -13.69 2.69
CA ARG A 245 -5.77 -14.80 2.76
C ARG A 245 -6.24 -16.00 3.60
N HIS A 246 -7.16 -15.77 4.54
CA HIS A 246 -7.67 -16.80 5.46
C HIS A 246 -8.99 -17.44 5.02
N LYS A 247 -9.69 -16.87 4.03
CA LYS A 247 -11.02 -17.33 3.61
C LYS A 247 -11.15 -17.23 2.11
N GLU A 248 -11.40 -18.35 1.47
CA GLU A 248 -11.74 -18.46 0.05
C GLU A 248 -13.24 -18.62 -0.14
N MET A 249 -13.76 -18.22 -1.30
CA MET A 249 -15.19 -18.28 -1.59
C MET A 249 -15.73 -19.70 -1.49
N GLY A 250 -14.94 -20.71 -1.86
CA GLY A 250 -15.32 -22.12 -1.79
C GLY A 250 -15.44 -22.67 -0.37
N SER A 251 -14.87 -21.97 0.62
CA SER A 251 -14.98 -22.31 2.05
C SER A 251 -16.21 -21.70 2.73
N LEU A 252 -16.94 -20.83 2.03
CA LEU A 252 -18.21 -20.30 2.51
C LEU A 252 -19.30 -21.36 2.35
N ASN A 253 -20.09 -21.60 3.41
CA ASN A 253 -21.32 -22.33 3.25
C ASN A 253 -22.28 -21.55 2.35
N VAL A 254 -23.04 -22.25 1.49
CA VAL A 254 -24.03 -21.60 0.62
C VAL A 254 -25.06 -20.83 1.46
N SER A 255 -25.40 -21.29 2.66
CA SER A 255 -26.21 -20.54 3.62
C SER A 255 -25.55 -19.24 4.07
N GLU A 256 -24.24 -19.22 4.39
CA GLU A 256 -23.51 -18.00 4.78
C GLU A 256 -23.51 -16.91 3.70
N VAL A 257 -23.79 -17.26 2.44
CA VAL A 257 -23.86 -16.30 1.34
C VAL A 257 -25.26 -16.09 0.83
N CYS A 258 -26.14 -17.08 0.88
CA CYS A 258 -27.56 -16.90 0.62
C CYS A 258 -28.24 -16.03 1.68
N ASP A 259 -27.82 -16.15 2.95
CA ASP A 259 -28.21 -15.20 4.00
C ASP A 259 -27.71 -13.79 3.65
N VAL A 260 -26.61 -13.67 2.88
CA VAL A 260 -26.04 -12.41 2.36
C VAL A 260 -26.68 -11.89 1.07
N CYS A 261 -27.17 -12.79 0.23
CA CYS A 261 -27.57 -12.52 -1.15
C CYS A 261 -29.03 -12.86 -1.40
N SER A 262 -29.91 -12.68 -0.40
CA SER A 262 -31.35 -12.89 -0.55
C SER A 262 -31.94 -12.10 -1.72
N THR A 263 -31.95 -12.66 -2.94
CA THR A 263 -33.09 -12.64 -3.90
C THR A 263 -32.82 -13.34 -5.25
N ILE A 264 -33.49 -14.49 -5.42
CA ILE A 264 -34.24 -14.84 -6.63
C ILE A 264 -35.74 -14.74 -6.21
N PRO A 265 -36.70 -14.52 -7.12
CA PRO A 265 -37.51 -13.31 -7.30
C PRO A 265 -38.64 -13.04 -6.27
N SER A 266 -38.65 -13.66 -5.07
CA SER A 266 -39.76 -13.55 -4.09
C SER A 266 -39.35 -13.18 -2.64
N TRP A 267 -38.19 -12.58 -2.39
CA TRP A 267 -37.64 -12.50 -1.02
C TRP A 267 -37.32 -11.05 -0.59
N HIS A 268 -38.21 -10.43 0.18
CA HIS A 268 -37.91 -9.12 0.79
C HIS A 268 -36.93 -9.25 1.97
N ALA A 269 -35.95 -8.32 1.96
CA ALA A 269 -35.28 -7.70 3.10
C ALA A 269 -34.57 -8.60 4.14
N TYR A 270 -33.28 -8.83 3.94
CA TYR A 270 -32.22 -8.49 4.92
C TYR A 270 -30.84 -8.62 4.25
N GLU A 271 -30.13 -7.50 4.06
CA GLU A 271 -28.70 -7.52 3.69
C GLU A 271 -27.90 -7.71 4.99
N PRO A 272 -27.22 -8.83 5.26
CA PRO A 272 -26.15 -8.83 6.26
C PRO A 272 -25.06 -7.90 5.75
N GLU A 273 -24.80 -6.87 6.56
CA GLU A 273 -24.18 -5.64 6.09
C GLU A 273 -22.75 -5.89 5.58
N TYR A 274 -21.96 -6.68 6.32
CA TYR A 274 -20.55 -6.96 6.03
C TYR A 274 -20.04 -8.27 6.67
N LEU A 275 -19.14 -8.97 5.98
CA LEU A 275 -18.35 -10.10 6.45
C LEU A 275 -16.99 -9.61 6.96
N CYS A 276 -16.62 -9.96 8.19
CA CYS A 276 -15.32 -9.63 8.77
C CYS A 276 -14.51 -10.89 9.06
N CYS A 277 -13.27 -10.96 8.56
CA CYS A 277 -12.37 -12.05 8.91
C CYS A 277 -11.85 -11.88 10.35
N PRO A 278 -12.04 -12.86 11.27
CA PRO A 278 -11.58 -12.73 12.65
C PRO A 278 -10.05 -12.64 12.79
N ARG A 279 -9.29 -13.12 11.79
CA ARG A 279 -7.82 -13.14 11.79
C ARG A 279 -7.19 -11.87 11.26
N CYS A 280 -7.58 -11.44 10.05
CA CYS A 280 -6.98 -10.27 9.39
C CYS A 280 -7.84 -9.00 9.48
N ARG A 281 -9.03 -9.09 10.09
CA ARG A 281 -10.01 -8.00 10.20
C ARG A 281 -10.37 -7.33 8.88
N ASN A 282 -10.20 -8.04 7.77
CA ASN A 282 -10.67 -7.57 6.48
C ASN A 282 -12.19 -7.59 6.47
N GLU A 283 -12.77 -6.43 6.19
CA GLU A 283 -14.19 -6.26 5.98
C GLU A 283 -14.50 -6.49 4.50
N SER A 284 -15.58 -7.18 4.21
CA SER A 284 -15.97 -7.52 2.85
C SER A 284 -17.48 -7.62 2.73
N GLN A 285 -17.97 -7.41 1.52
CA GLN A 285 -19.37 -7.54 1.17
C GLN A 285 -19.46 -8.32 -0.13
N ILE A 286 -20.42 -9.23 -0.21
CA ILE A 286 -20.64 -10.07 -1.39
C ILE A 286 -22.06 -9.84 -1.86
N LYS A 287 -22.25 -9.51 -3.14
CA LYS A 287 -23.57 -9.32 -3.74
C LYS A 287 -23.66 -10.12 -5.03
N ILE A 288 -24.84 -10.65 -5.33
CA ILE A 288 -25.17 -11.21 -6.64
C ILE A 288 -26.02 -10.16 -7.37
N ARG A 289 -25.69 -9.86 -8.61
CA ARG A 289 -26.41 -8.90 -9.45
C ARG A 289 -26.82 -9.53 -10.76
N ASP A 290 -28.09 -9.34 -11.11
CA ASP A 290 -28.58 -9.60 -12.47
C ASP A 290 -28.10 -8.46 -13.39
N CYS A 291 -27.39 -8.82 -14.46
CA CYS A 291 -26.92 -7.90 -15.51
C CYS A 291 -27.77 -8.01 -16.78
N GLY A 292 -29.00 -8.53 -16.68
CA GLY A 292 -29.93 -8.68 -17.78
C GLY A 292 -29.41 -9.67 -18.83
N THR A 293 -29.37 -9.24 -20.09
CA THR A 293 -28.93 -10.10 -21.20
C THR A 293 -27.45 -10.46 -21.15
N ASP A 294 -26.64 -9.77 -20.35
CA ASP A 294 -25.21 -10.06 -20.21
C ASP A 294 -24.93 -11.14 -19.15
N GLY A 295 -25.93 -11.55 -18.36
CA GLY A 295 -25.88 -12.67 -17.42
C GLY A 295 -25.84 -12.24 -15.95
N THR A 296 -25.28 -13.08 -15.07
CA THR A 296 -25.29 -12.88 -13.61
C THR A 296 -23.89 -12.54 -13.11
N ALA A 297 -23.73 -11.49 -12.31
CA ALA A 297 -22.46 -11.09 -11.72
C ALA A 297 -22.40 -11.37 -10.22
N VAL A 298 -21.24 -11.85 -9.76
CA VAL A 298 -20.88 -11.85 -8.34
C VAL A 298 -19.93 -10.69 -8.08
N VAL A 299 -20.29 -9.84 -7.12
CA VAL A 299 -19.56 -8.64 -6.71
C VAL A 299 -18.98 -8.87 -5.33
N ILE A 300 -17.66 -8.77 -5.20
CA ILE A 300 -16.95 -8.89 -3.93
C ILE A 300 -16.26 -7.55 -3.67
N THR A 301 -16.79 -6.80 -2.71
CA THR A 301 -16.19 -5.56 -2.22
C THR A 301 -15.39 -5.86 -0.96
N LYS A 302 -14.19 -5.29 -0.82
CA LYS A 302 -13.33 -5.45 0.35
C LYS A 302 -12.80 -4.10 0.79
N TRP A 303 -12.69 -3.90 2.10
CA TRP A 303 -12.04 -2.74 2.70
C TRP A 303 -10.85 -3.20 3.53
N LEU A 304 -9.68 -2.64 3.23
CA LEU A 304 -8.40 -3.01 3.81
C LEU A 304 -7.81 -1.80 4.53
N ASP A 305 -7.78 -1.85 5.86
CA ASP A 305 -7.03 -0.88 6.67
C ASP A 305 -5.52 -1.19 6.57
N MET A 306 -4.78 -0.29 5.93
CA MET A 306 -3.35 -0.47 5.63
C MET A 306 -2.43 0.17 6.67
N GLY A 307 -2.98 0.98 7.58
CA GLY A 307 -2.21 1.66 8.61
C GLY A 307 -1.70 3.04 8.23
N ALA A 308 -0.89 3.60 9.12
CA ALA A 308 -0.33 4.95 9.00
C ALA A 308 0.77 5.02 7.94
N GLY A 309 1.38 3.88 7.58
CA GLY A 309 2.34 3.79 6.49
C GLY A 309 3.70 4.43 6.72
N LEU A 310 3.96 4.89 7.95
CA LEU A 310 5.24 5.51 8.33
C LEU A 310 6.26 4.51 8.86
N ASP A 311 5.81 3.33 9.30
CA ASP A 311 6.64 2.26 9.80
C ASP A 311 6.25 0.95 9.10
N ILE A 312 7.25 0.21 8.62
CA ILE A 312 6.99 -1.12 8.07
C ILE A 312 6.45 -2.07 9.13
N ASN A 313 6.79 -1.86 10.40
CA ASN A 313 6.31 -2.71 11.49
C ASN A 313 4.92 -2.28 12.01
N ASP A 314 4.23 -1.36 11.32
CA ASP A 314 2.84 -1.01 11.62
C ASP A 314 2.01 -2.30 11.75
N PRO A 315 1.37 -2.57 12.91
CA PRO A 315 0.62 -3.79 13.13
C PRO A 315 -0.45 -4.05 12.06
N LYS A 316 -1.07 -2.99 11.54
CA LYS A 316 -2.09 -3.11 10.49
C LYS A 316 -1.48 -3.56 9.17
N TRP A 317 -0.32 -3.01 8.80
CA TRP A 317 0.43 -3.46 7.63
C TRP A 317 0.93 -4.89 7.80
N GLN A 318 1.55 -5.20 8.94
CA GLN A 318 2.07 -6.53 9.26
C GLN A 318 0.98 -7.59 9.19
N GLN A 319 -0.21 -7.34 9.77
CA GLN A 319 -1.35 -8.26 9.69
C GLN A 319 -1.78 -8.59 8.25
N LYS A 320 -1.49 -7.72 7.27
CA LYS A 320 -1.79 -8.02 5.86
C LYS A 320 -0.71 -8.86 5.18
N ILE A 321 0.52 -8.82 5.65
CA ILE A 321 1.65 -9.52 5.02
C ILE A 321 2.12 -10.75 5.79
N THR A 322 1.78 -10.88 7.08
CA THR A 322 2.10 -12.03 7.90
C THR A 322 0.88 -12.92 8.09
N CYS A 323 1.12 -14.22 8.21
CA CYS A 323 0.08 -15.23 8.48
C CYS A 323 -0.05 -15.52 9.99
N ASP A 324 0.62 -14.74 10.85
CA ASP A 324 0.90 -15.18 12.21
C ASP A 324 -0.32 -15.04 13.14
N ILE A 325 -0.57 -16.11 13.88
CA ILE A 325 -1.80 -16.39 14.63
C ILE A 325 -1.72 -15.83 16.06
N SER A 326 -0.53 -15.44 16.51
CA SER A 326 -0.22 -15.05 17.88
C SER A 326 -0.31 -13.54 18.09
N GLY A 327 -1.44 -13.07 18.63
CA GLY A 327 -1.47 -11.78 19.35
C GLY A 327 -2.51 -10.74 18.94
N CYS A 328 -3.63 -11.11 18.32
CA CYS A 328 -4.67 -10.12 18.00
C CYS A 328 -5.57 -9.79 19.21
N GLY A 329 -5.03 -9.08 20.20
CA GLY A 329 -5.77 -8.49 21.32
C GLY A 329 -6.27 -7.07 21.02
N TRP A 330 -7.00 -6.88 19.92
CA TRP A 330 -7.58 -5.59 19.55
C TRP A 330 -9.09 -5.62 19.73
N GLU A 331 -9.64 -4.53 20.28
CA GLU A 331 -11.09 -4.33 20.46
C GLU A 331 -11.85 -4.68 19.18
N THR A 332 -12.94 -5.43 19.35
CA THR A 332 -13.86 -5.78 18.27
C THR A 332 -14.54 -4.52 17.76
N LYS A 333 -13.97 -3.89 16.75
CA LYS A 333 -14.70 -2.97 15.88
C LYS A 333 -15.94 -3.66 15.32
N GLY A 334 -17.03 -2.91 15.21
CA GLY A 334 -18.28 -3.40 14.65
C GLY A 334 -18.10 -3.79 13.19
N SER A 335 -18.91 -4.74 12.71
CA SER A 335 -18.98 -5.02 11.27
C SER A 335 -19.44 -3.75 10.54
N GLY A 336 -18.76 -3.34 9.46
CA GLY A 336 -19.12 -2.13 8.69
C GLY A 336 -18.34 -0.87 9.03
N ASP A 337 -17.48 -0.89 10.06
CA ASP A 337 -16.72 0.28 10.49
C ASP A 337 -15.76 0.78 9.41
N LEU A 338 -15.10 -0.12 8.66
CA LEU A 338 -14.14 0.29 7.62
C LEU A 338 -14.85 0.83 6.38
N SER A 339 -15.97 0.24 5.99
CA SER A 339 -16.81 0.77 4.91
C SER A 339 -17.35 2.15 5.24
N ARG A 340 -17.88 2.35 6.46
CA ARG A 340 -18.35 3.68 6.93
C ARG A 340 -17.22 4.68 6.94
N LEU A 341 -16.09 4.35 7.56
CA LEU A 341 -14.91 5.21 7.60
C LEU A 341 -14.44 5.61 6.19
N PHE A 342 -14.41 4.66 5.24
CA PHE A 342 -14.05 4.94 3.86
C PHE A 342 -15.05 5.89 3.18
N ARG A 343 -16.36 5.69 3.39
CA ARG A 343 -17.42 6.57 2.85
C ARG A 343 -17.34 7.97 3.43
N ASP A 344 -17.13 8.10 4.73
CA ASP A 344 -17.05 9.39 5.43
C ASP A 344 -15.83 10.21 5.00
N ALA A 345 -14.74 9.53 4.63
CA ALA A 345 -13.55 10.15 4.05
C ALA A 345 -13.73 10.64 2.59
N ALA A 346 -14.92 10.48 1.99
CA ALA A 346 -15.20 11.03 0.67
C ALA A 346 -15.17 12.56 0.68
N ASP A 347 -14.64 13.14 -0.40
CA ASP A 347 -14.87 14.55 -0.71
C ASP A 347 -16.39 14.81 -0.74
N PRO A 348 -16.91 15.86 -0.07
CA PRO A 348 -18.32 16.25 -0.14
C PRO A 348 -18.86 16.32 -1.58
N ALA A 349 -18.03 16.75 -2.54
CA ALA A 349 -18.39 16.80 -3.96
C ALA A 349 -18.49 15.43 -4.65
N GLN A 350 -18.04 14.35 -4.00
CA GLN A 350 -18.03 12.97 -4.51
C GLN A 350 -18.90 12.03 -3.68
N ARG A 351 -19.69 12.54 -2.72
CA ARG A 351 -20.54 11.71 -1.84
C ARG A 351 -21.50 10.80 -2.60
N ASP A 352 -22.05 11.28 -3.72
CA ASP A 352 -22.97 10.54 -4.57
C ASP A 352 -22.28 9.47 -5.45
N ASN A 353 -20.93 9.43 -5.46
CA ASN A 353 -20.12 8.49 -6.25
C ASN A 353 -19.19 7.64 -5.36
N THR A 354 -19.61 7.40 -4.10
CA THR A 354 -18.79 6.66 -3.12
C THR A 354 -18.85 5.16 -3.28
N ASP A 355 -19.94 4.64 -3.86
CA ASP A 355 -20.06 3.26 -4.25
C ASP A 355 -19.72 3.10 -5.74
N PRO A 356 -18.59 2.44 -6.10
CA PRO A 356 -18.21 2.28 -7.50
C PRO A 356 -19.10 1.25 -8.23
N THR A 357 -20.08 0.62 -7.57
CA THR A 357 -20.86 -0.50 -8.11
C THR A 357 -21.54 -0.17 -9.43
N ASP A 358 -22.33 0.90 -9.53
CA ASP A 358 -23.07 1.19 -10.76
C ASP A 358 -22.15 1.61 -11.92
N ARG A 359 -21.09 2.35 -11.58
CA ARG A 359 -20.01 2.69 -12.53
C ARG A 359 -19.35 1.41 -13.07
N ASN A 360 -18.99 0.48 -12.19
CA ASN A 360 -18.31 -0.75 -12.54
C ASN A 360 -19.22 -1.70 -13.35
N GLN A 361 -20.51 -1.78 -12.99
CA GLN A 361 -21.50 -2.51 -13.78
C GLN A 361 -21.60 -1.94 -15.20
N ALA A 362 -21.70 -0.62 -15.35
CA ALA A 362 -21.75 0.01 -16.66
C ALA A 362 -20.52 -0.31 -17.52
N TYR A 363 -19.32 -0.33 -16.93
CA TYR A 363 -18.08 -0.72 -17.63
C TYR A 363 -18.08 -2.20 -18.03
N LEU A 364 -18.56 -3.08 -17.15
CA LEU A 364 -18.58 -4.51 -17.36
C LEU A 364 -19.58 -4.90 -18.47
N VAL A 365 -20.80 -4.37 -18.40
CA VAL A 365 -21.92 -4.69 -19.32
C VAL A 365 -21.71 -4.08 -20.71
N ARG A 366 -21.22 -2.84 -20.81
CA ARG A 366 -21.06 -2.17 -22.12
C ARG A 366 -19.90 -2.70 -22.97
N ARG A 367 -19.18 -3.74 -22.52
CA ARG A 367 -18.01 -4.33 -23.18
C ARG A 367 -17.02 -3.29 -23.70
N GLN A 368 -16.89 -2.13 -23.05
CA GLN A 368 -16.00 -1.07 -23.50
C GLN A 368 -14.57 -1.59 -23.37
N ARG A 369 -14.04 -2.09 -24.49
CA ARG A 369 -12.72 -2.70 -24.57
C ARG A 369 -11.65 -1.65 -24.21
N ARG A 370 -10.87 -1.98 -23.18
CA ARG A 370 -9.54 -1.47 -22.84
C ARG A 370 -9.40 0.06 -22.76
N ARG A 371 -9.60 0.59 -21.56
CA ARG A 371 -8.82 1.74 -21.09
C ARG A 371 -8.26 1.40 -19.71
N HIS A 372 -6.94 1.31 -19.62
CA HIS A 372 -6.26 1.48 -18.33
C HIS A 372 -6.54 2.93 -17.92
N PHE A 373 -7.48 3.13 -17.01
CA PHE A 373 -7.66 4.46 -16.45
C PHE A 373 -6.53 4.67 -15.45
N LEU A 374 -5.45 5.29 -15.92
CA LEU A 374 -4.41 5.87 -15.08
C LEU A 374 -4.73 7.36 -14.95
N PRO A 375 -5.34 7.82 -13.85
CA PRO A 375 -5.44 9.26 -13.62
C PRO A 375 -4.02 9.82 -13.47
N GLY A 376 -3.55 10.60 -14.45
CA GLY A 376 -2.33 11.41 -14.32
C GLY A 376 -1.10 11.02 -15.16
N CYS A 377 -1.16 10.02 -16.04
CA CYS A 377 -0.09 9.83 -17.03
C CYS A 377 -0.37 10.65 -18.30
N SER A 378 0.08 11.91 -18.32
CA SER A 378 0.37 12.58 -19.58
C SER A 378 1.41 11.76 -20.34
N GLN A 379 1.03 11.27 -21.52
CA GLN A 379 1.97 10.66 -22.45
C GLN A 379 3.00 11.72 -22.84
N ASN A 380 4.26 11.49 -22.48
CA ASN A 380 5.44 12.08 -23.12
C ASN A 380 6.30 10.95 -23.65
#